data_AF-A0A7S1HHM6-F1
#
_entry.id   AF-A0A7S1HHM6-F1
#
_cell.length_a   1.000
_cell.length_b   1.000
_cell.length_c   1.000
_cell.angle_alpha   90.00
_cell.angle_beta   90.00
_cell.angle_gamma   90.00
#
_symmetry.space_group_name_H-M   'P 1'
#
loop_
_entity.id
_entity.type
_entity.pdbx_description
1 polymer ?
#
loop_
_entity_poly.entity_id
_entity_poly.type
_entity_poly.pdbx_seq_one_letter_code
_entity_poly.pdbx_strand_id
1 'polypeptide(L)'
;STERTPLVCIITPGSELADAVLGLAKRLKKEVLSVSMGEGQNIVARKAIDTGISIGNWVLLQNAHMSIPFLETLQGSMAKLETIEPLFRLWITSHPHDEFPLGILQMSVRVANEAPRGIKASLKRTYASLTQDVVDAVGTPEWRMLLFVTSFLHAVLQERRSFGAI
;
A
#
# COMPACT_ATOMS: atom_id res chain seq x y z
N SER A 1 -14.33 3.58 -5.06
CA SER A 1 -14.55 3.70 -3.60
C SER A 1 -15.24 5.01 -3.32
N THR A 2 -16.11 5.02 -2.32
CA THR A 2 -16.86 6.17 -1.79
C THR A 2 -16.24 6.61 -0.46
N GLU A 3 -16.74 7.71 0.11
CA GLU A 3 -16.34 8.26 1.41
C GLU A 3 -16.62 7.33 2.60
N ARG A 4 -17.57 6.40 2.45
CA ARG A 4 -17.91 5.38 3.47
C ARG A 4 -17.30 4.00 3.21
N THR A 5 -16.63 3.80 2.08
CA THR A 5 -16.07 2.51 1.69
C THR A 5 -14.54 2.60 1.70
N PRO A 6 -13.88 2.19 2.80
CA PRO A 6 -12.43 2.19 2.89
C PRO A 6 -11.80 1.32 1.80
N LEU A 7 -10.53 1.60 1.50
CA LEU A 7 -9.69 0.77 0.64
C LEU A 7 -8.69 0.05 1.53
N VAL A 8 -8.83 -1.28 1.63
CA VAL A 8 -7.93 -2.12 2.42
C VAL A 8 -6.95 -2.80 1.49
N CYS A 9 -5.69 -2.48 1.68
CA CYS A 9 -4.55 -2.98 0.94
C CYS A 9 -3.85 -4.07 1.78
N ILE A 10 -4.11 -5.34 1.45
CA ILE A 10 -3.41 -6.45 2.07
C ILE A 10 -2.06 -6.61 1.38
N ILE A 11 -0.99 -6.38 2.15
CA ILE A 11 0.39 -6.42 1.66
C ILE A 11 1.09 -7.68 2.12
N THR A 12 1.83 -8.33 1.22
CA THR A 12 2.82 -9.34 1.58
C THR A 12 4.13 -8.67 2.02
N PRO A 13 4.96 -9.31 2.87
CA PRO A 13 6.28 -8.80 3.22
C PRO A 13 7.10 -8.44 1.96
N GLY A 14 7.65 -7.22 1.91
CA GLY A 14 8.40 -6.70 0.76
C GLY A 14 7.57 -6.04 -0.35
N SER A 15 6.25 -5.88 -0.16
CA SER A 15 5.40 -5.06 -1.03
C SER A 15 5.11 -3.71 -0.39
N GLU A 16 5.53 -2.62 -1.02
CA GLU A 16 5.22 -1.26 -0.58
C GLU A 16 4.06 -0.67 -1.42
N LEU A 17 2.85 -0.70 -0.87
CA LEU A 17 1.67 -0.06 -1.47
C LEU A 17 1.48 1.39 -1.02
N ALA A 18 2.07 1.78 0.10
CA ALA A 18 1.96 3.14 0.64
C ALA A 18 2.44 4.18 -0.37
N ASP A 19 3.63 3.97 -0.97
CA ASP A 19 4.20 4.88 -1.95
C ASP A 19 3.38 4.97 -3.24
N ALA A 20 2.75 3.86 -3.65
CA ALA A 20 1.84 3.87 -4.79
C ALA A 20 0.60 4.74 -4.51
N VAL A 21 0.05 4.70 -3.29
CA VAL A 21 -1.07 5.55 -2.87
C VAL A 21 -0.64 7.02 -2.82
N LEU A 22 0.52 7.33 -2.24
CA LEU A 22 1.06 8.69 -2.18
C LEU A 22 1.34 9.24 -3.59
N GLY A 23 1.93 8.45 -4.47
CA GLY A 23 2.17 8.80 -5.87
C GLY A 23 0.88 9.04 -6.64
N LEU A 24 -0.16 8.23 -6.41
CA LEU A 24 -1.48 8.43 -6.98
C LEU A 24 -2.10 9.75 -6.50
N ALA A 25 -2.06 10.02 -5.20
CA ALA A 25 -2.61 11.25 -4.64
C ALA A 25 -1.88 12.49 -5.17
N LYS A 26 -0.55 12.44 -5.29
CA LYS A 26 0.25 13.50 -5.91
C LYS A 26 -0.19 13.76 -7.35
N ARG A 27 -0.38 12.70 -8.16
CA ARG A 27 -0.87 12.82 -9.54
C ARG A 27 -2.27 13.42 -9.63
N LEU A 28 -3.14 13.10 -8.66
CA LEU A 28 -4.51 13.61 -8.58
C LEU A 28 -4.63 14.93 -7.82
N LYS A 29 -3.51 15.53 -7.38
CA LYS A 29 -3.45 16.75 -6.56
C LYS A 29 -4.36 16.66 -5.32
N LYS A 30 -4.32 15.51 -4.64
CA LYS A 30 -5.03 15.27 -3.38
C LYS A 30 -4.06 15.31 -2.22
N GLU A 31 -4.47 15.95 -1.13
CA GLU A 31 -3.73 15.89 0.13
C GLU A 31 -3.98 14.55 0.82
N VAL A 32 -2.91 13.97 1.39
CA VAL A 32 -2.95 12.72 2.13
C VAL A 32 -2.36 12.93 3.51
N LEU A 33 -3.13 12.62 4.54
CA LEU A 33 -2.65 12.50 5.92
C LEU A 33 -2.23 11.05 6.13
N SER A 34 -0.92 10.80 6.19
CA SER A 34 -0.36 9.46 6.38
C SER A 34 0.04 9.24 7.84
N VAL A 35 -0.39 8.12 8.42
CA VAL A 35 -0.07 7.73 9.79
C VAL A 35 0.38 6.26 9.80
N SER A 36 1.59 6.00 10.29
CA SER A 36 2.04 4.62 10.54
C SER A 36 1.52 4.17 11.89
N MET A 37 0.75 3.08 11.91
CA MET A 37 0.14 2.55 13.12
C MET A 37 1.17 1.86 14.00
N GLY A 38 1.01 2.02 15.31
CA GLY A 38 1.89 1.50 16.33
C GLY A 38 1.54 2.09 17.70
N GLU A 39 2.38 1.85 18.69
CA GLU A 39 2.16 2.35 20.05
C GLU A 39 2.07 3.90 20.07
N GLY A 40 1.05 4.43 20.75
CA GLY A 40 0.82 5.87 20.87
C GLY A 40 0.23 6.57 19.62
N GLN A 41 0.08 5.87 18.48
CA GLN A 41 -0.37 6.49 17.23
C GLN A 41 -1.89 6.60 17.08
N ASN A 42 -2.66 5.92 17.94
CA ASN A 42 -4.13 5.87 17.86
C ASN A 42 -4.78 7.27 17.91
N ILE A 43 -4.25 8.17 18.74
CA ILE A 43 -4.78 9.55 18.87
C ILE A 43 -4.50 10.35 17.60
N VAL A 44 -3.30 10.22 17.04
CA VAL A 44 -2.88 10.89 15.80
C VAL A 44 -3.70 10.39 14.62
N ALA A 45 -3.86 9.07 14.51
CA ALA A 45 -4.69 8.42 13.51
C ALA A 45 -6.15 8.91 13.60
N ARG A 46 -6.71 8.98 14.81
CA ARG A 46 -8.07 9.48 15.01
C ARG A 46 -8.23 10.92 14.53
N LYS A 47 -7.33 11.80 14.96
CA LYS A 47 -7.34 13.21 14.56
C LYS A 47 -7.20 13.39 13.05
N ALA A 48 -6.33 12.60 12.41
CA ALA A 48 -6.18 12.60 10.96
C ALA A 48 -7.47 12.19 10.24
N ILE A 49 -8.16 11.15 10.74
CA ILE A 49 -9.44 10.68 10.20
C ILE A 49 -10.52 11.75 10.37
N ASP A 50 -10.69 12.31 11.56
CA ASP A 50 -11.69 13.35 11.83
C ASP A 50 -11.46 14.60 10.95
N THR A 51 -10.19 14.97 10.74
CA THR A 51 -9.79 16.06 9.84
C THR A 51 -10.11 15.70 8.38
N GLY A 52 -9.78 14.49 7.96
CA GLY A 52 -10.08 13.99 6.62
C GLY A 52 -11.57 13.96 6.32
N ILE A 53 -12.39 13.50 7.27
CA ILE A 53 -13.86 13.47 7.17
C ILE A 53 -14.43 14.88 6.99
N SER A 54 -13.88 15.86 7.70
CA SER A 54 -14.39 17.24 7.70
C SER A 54 -13.95 18.07 6.49
N ILE A 55 -12.77 17.79 5.93
CA ILE A 55 -12.15 18.57 4.85
C ILE A 55 -12.24 17.85 3.49
N GLY A 56 -12.42 16.53 3.50
CA GLY A 56 -12.41 15.70 2.29
C GLY A 56 -11.02 15.22 1.87
N ASN A 57 -10.02 15.32 2.77
CA ASN A 57 -8.66 14.84 2.51
C ASN A 57 -8.57 13.32 2.54
N TRP A 58 -7.56 12.76 1.86
CA TRP A 58 -7.30 11.34 1.96
C TRP A 58 -6.56 11.03 3.25
N VAL A 59 -6.82 9.87 3.83
CA VAL A 59 -6.11 9.40 5.02
C VAL A 59 -5.53 8.03 4.70
N LEU A 60 -4.25 7.84 5.00
CA LEU A 60 -3.53 6.59 4.81
C LEU A 60 -3.07 6.06 6.18
N LEU A 61 -3.69 4.99 6.65
CA LEU A 61 -3.23 4.24 7.82
C LEU A 61 -2.29 3.14 7.36
N GLN A 62 -1.01 3.24 7.71
CA GLN A 62 -0.01 2.25 7.35
C GLN A 62 0.16 1.21 8.46
N ASN A 63 0.47 -0.02 8.10
CA ASN A 63 0.76 -1.11 9.06
C ASN A 63 -0.36 -1.33 10.09
N ALA A 64 -1.62 -1.30 9.66
CA ALA A 64 -2.75 -1.25 10.57
C ALA A 64 -2.92 -2.49 11.46
N HIS A 65 -2.41 -3.66 11.05
CA HIS A 65 -2.23 -4.84 11.90
C HIS A 65 -1.47 -4.57 13.21
N MET A 66 -0.64 -3.53 13.29
CA MET A 66 0.06 -3.14 14.51
C MET A 66 -0.86 -2.55 15.58
N SER A 67 -2.13 -2.27 15.26
CA SER A 67 -3.13 -1.76 16.21
C SER A 67 -4.54 -2.26 15.85
N ILE A 68 -4.77 -3.57 16.03
CA ILE A 68 -6.09 -4.20 15.84
C ILE A 68 -7.21 -3.54 16.68
N PRO A 69 -7.01 -3.22 17.97
CA PRO A 69 -8.08 -2.60 18.78
C PRO A 69 -8.53 -1.23 18.24
N PHE A 70 -7.62 -0.49 17.60
CA PHE A 70 -7.98 0.77 16.95
C PHE A 70 -8.90 0.54 15.74
N LEU A 71 -8.65 -0.50 14.95
CA LEU A 71 -9.48 -0.83 13.79
C LEU A 71 -10.91 -1.22 14.20
N GLU A 72 -11.08 -1.95 15.30
CA GLU A 72 -12.42 -2.25 15.84
C GLU A 72 -13.18 -0.98 16.25
N THR A 73 -12.47 -0.07 16.94
CA THR A 73 -13.03 1.21 17.35
C THR A 73 -13.38 2.07 16.13
N LEU A 74 -12.52 2.06 15.11
CA LEU A 74 -12.71 2.79 13.86
C LEU A 74 -13.98 2.32 13.15
N GLN A 75 -14.18 1.02 13.01
CA GLN A 75 -15.39 0.42 12.44
C GLN A 75 -16.66 0.98 13.11
N GLY A 76 -16.71 0.92 14.44
CA GLY A 76 -17.86 1.41 15.21
C GLY A 76 -18.08 2.91 15.04
N SER A 77 -17.01 3.69 14.91
CA SER A 77 -17.12 5.13 14.71
C SER A 77 -17.55 5.53 13.30
N MET A 78 -17.07 4.85 12.26
CA MET A 78 -17.45 5.16 10.88
C MET A 78 -18.94 4.89 10.62
N ALA A 79 -19.51 3.86 11.25
CA ALA A 79 -20.93 3.55 11.15
C ALA A 79 -21.85 4.63 11.77
N LYS A 80 -21.34 5.45 12.69
CA LYS A 80 -22.10 6.50 13.39
C LYS A 80 -22.00 7.87 12.73
N LEU A 81 -21.17 8.03 11.70
CA LEU A 81 -20.97 9.31 11.04
C LEU A 81 -22.15 9.62 10.10
N GLU A 82 -22.91 10.66 10.43
CA GLU A 82 -24.05 11.13 9.62
C GLU A 82 -23.57 11.84 8.35
N THR A 83 -22.61 12.74 8.50
CA THR A 83 -22.03 13.56 7.43
C THR A 83 -20.54 13.24 7.24
N ILE A 84 -20.16 13.01 5.98
CA ILE A 84 -18.78 12.77 5.56
C ILE A 84 -18.58 13.52 4.24
N GLU A 85 -17.47 14.24 4.11
CA GLU A 85 -17.13 14.91 2.87
C GLU A 85 -17.01 13.93 1.69
N PRO A 86 -17.69 14.17 0.55
CA PRO A 86 -17.72 13.21 -0.57
C PRO A 86 -16.35 12.87 -1.18
N LEU A 87 -15.35 13.74 -0.97
CA LEU A 87 -13.98 13.55 -1.47
C LEU A 87 -13.08 12.77 -0.52
N PHE A 88 -13.49 12.59 0.74
CA PHE A 88 -12.74 11.84 1.74
C PHE A 88 -12.51 10.40 1.27
N ARG A 89 -11.29 9.89 1.42
CA ARG A 89 -10.99 8.48 1.18
C ARG A 89 -10.08 7.95 2.27
N LEU A 90 -10.48 6.83 2.86
CA LEU A 90 -9.69 6.10 3.84
C LEU A 90 -8.95 4.94 3.15
N TRP A 91 -7.63 4.96 3.24
CA TRP A 91 -6.73 3.90 2.79
C TRP A 91 -6.11 3.23 4.01
N ILE A 92 -6.06 1.90 4.01
CA ILE A 92 -5.51 1.09 5.09
C ILE A 92 -4.54 0.09 4.48
N THR A 93 -3.26 0.12 4.84
CA THR A 93 -2.32 -0.96 4.50
C THR A 93 -2.13 -1.87 5.70
N SER A 94 -2.16 -3.19 5.48
CA SER A 94 -1.99 -4.16 6.55
C SER A 94 -1.39 -5.46 6.03
N HIS A 95 -0.57 -6.11 6.85
CA HIS A 95 -0.30 -7.52 6.68
C HIS A 95 -1.54 -8.35 7.04
N PRO A 96 -1.66 -9.57 6.51
CA PRO A 96 -2.67 -10.53 6.96
C PRO A 96 -2.56 -10.73 8.48
N HIS A 97 -3.70 -10.70 9.17
CA HIS A 97 -3.80 -10.89 10.60
C HIS A 97 -5.14 -11.58 10.91
N ASP A 98 -5.14 -12.60 11.77
CA ASP A 98 -6.32 -13.42 12.04
C ASP A 98 -7.42 -12.63 12.75
N GLU A 99 -7.03 -11.73 13.65
CA GLU A 99 -7.95 -10.84 14.38
C GLU A 99 -8.28 -9.54 13.61
N PHE A 100 -7.96 -9.45 12.33
CA PHE A 100 -8.32 -8.25 11.56
C PHE A 100 -9.84 -8.08 11.51
N PRO A 101 -10.40 -6.90 11.85
CA PRO A 101 -11.85 -6.76 12.00
C PRO A 101 -12.62 -7.07 10.72
N LEU A 102 -13.46 -8.11 10.79
CA LEU A 102 -14.25 -8.58 9.64
C LEU A 102 -15.18 -7.50 9.11
N GLY A 103 -15.72 -6.64 9.97
CA GLY A 103 -16.61 -5.56 9.55
C GLY A 103 -15.91 -4.53 8.65
N ILE A 104 -14.66 -4.15 8.96
CA ILE A 104 -13.84 -3.32 8.05
C ILE A 104 -13.65 -4.03 6.71
N LEU A 105 -13.32 -5.32 6.73
CA LEU A 105 -13.15 -6.09 5.50
C LEU A 105 -14.45 -6.17 4.68
N GLN A 106 -15.60 -6.31 5.32
CA GLN A 106 -16.90 -6.38 4.64
C GLN A 106 -17.33 -5.05 4.02
N MET A 107 -17.04 -3.93 4.67
CA MET A 107 -17.41 -2.59 4.17
C MET A 107 -16.38 -1.98 3.21
N SER A 108 -15.24 -2.64 2.99
CA SER A 108 -14.12 -2.10 2.20
C SER A 108 -14.00 -2.74 0.83
N VAL A 109 -13.39 -1.99 -0.09
CA VAL A 109 -12.80 -2.57 -1.30
C VAL A 109 -11.44 -3.13 -0.92
N ARG A 110 -11.24 -4.44 -1.15
CA ARG A 110 -9.99 -5.14 -0.82
C ARG A 110 -9.10 -5.18 -2.06
N VAL A 111 -7.85 -4.79 -1.88
CA VAL A 111 -6.81 -4.85 -2.91
C VAL A 111 -5.69 -5.71 -2.35
N ALA A 112 -5.42 -6.84 -2.99
CA ALA A 112 -4.25 -7.65 -2.71
C ALA A 112 -3.14 -7.25 -3.69
N ASN A 113 -2.02 -6.75 -3.17
CA ASN A 113 -0.81 -6.56 -3.97
C ASN A 113 0.17 -7.66 -3.61
N GLU A 114 0.04 -8.76 -4.33
CA GLU A 114 1.02 -9.84 -4.29
C GLU A 114 2.24 -9.43 -5.13
N ALA A 115 3.41 -9.99 -4.80
CA ALA A 115 4.57 -9.88 -5.67
C ALA A 115 4.22 -10.45 -7.07
N PRO A 116 4.75 -9.87 -8.17
CA PRO A 116 4.51 -10.38 -9.50
C PRO A 116 4.93 -11.85 -9.59
N ARG A 117 4.00 -12.74 -9.92
CA ARG A 117 4.29 -14.17 -10.05
C ARG A 117 5.00 -14.46 -11.37
N GLY A 118 6.14 -15.14 -11.28
CA GLY A 118 6.93 -15.57 -12.42
C GLY A 118 8.03 -14.57 -12.81
N ILE A 119 9.16 -15.13 -13.25
CA ILE A 119 10.38 -14.39 -13.63
C ILE A 119 10.09 -13.24 -14.61
N LYS A 120 9.25 -13.49 -15.64
CA LYS A 120 8.91 -12.48 -16.66
C LYS A 120 8.16 -11.28 -16.07
N ALA A 121 7.26 -11.49 -15.12
CA ALA A 121 6.50 -10.43 -14.49
C ALA A 121 7.38 -9.61 -13.54
N SER A 122 8.27 -10.27 -12.79
CA SER A 122 9.27 -9.62 -11.95
C SER A 122 10.21 -8.73 -12.78
N LEU A 123 10.75 -9.24 -13.90
CA LEU A 123 11.56 -8.46 -14.83
C LEU A 123 10.83 -7.22 -15.36
N LYS A 124 9.59 -7.37 -15.83
CA LYS A 124 8.79 -6.22 -16.31
C LYS A 124 8.63 -5.14 -15.23
N ARG A 125 8.39 -5.55 -13.97
CA ARG A 125 8.28 -4.63 -12.84
C ARG A 125 9.61 -3.92 -12.56
N THR A 126 10.73 -4.65 -12.56
CA THR A 126 12.06 -4.05 -12.38
C THR A 126 12.35 -3.02 -13.46
N TYR A 127 12.17 -3.37 -14.74
CA TYR A 127 12.41 -2.44 -15.84
C TYR A 127 11.45 -1.25 -15.85
N ALA A 128 10.21 -1.40 -15.40
CA ALA A 128 9.28 -0.28 -15.24
C ALA A 128 9.69 0.73 -14.15
N SER A 129 10.54 0.32 -13.21
CA SER A 129 11.09 1.19 -12.17
C SER A 129 12.39 1.89 -12.56
N LEU A 130 13.03 1.48 -13.66
CA LEU A 130 14.27 2.08 -14.15
C LEU A 130 13.98 3.29 -15.04
N THR A 131 14.78 4.35 -14.90
CA THR A 131 14.74 5.49 -15.82
C THR A 131 15.64 5.24 -17.04
N GLN A 132 15.39 5.95 -18.13
CA GLN A 132 16.20 5.86 -19.34
C GLN A 132 17.68 6.20 -19.06
N ASP A 133 17.93 7.14 -18.16
CA ASP A 133 19.28 7.54 -17.74
C ASP A 133 20.06 6.37 -17.11
N VAL A 134 19.38 5.46 -16.40
CA VAL A 134 20.02 4.25 -15.84
C VAL A 134 20.30 3.23 -16.94
N VAL A 135 19.36 3.06 -17.87
CA VAL A 135 19.50 2.11 -18.99
C VAL A 135 20.65 2.52 -19.92
N ASP A 136 20.82 3.82 -20.13
CA ASP A 136 21.84 4.41 -21.01
C ASP A 136 23.02 5.04 -20.25
N ALA A 137 23.17 4.73 -18.95
CA ALA A 137 24.24 5.26 -18.11
C ALA A 137 25.64 5.00 -18.71
N VAL A 138 25.79 3.87 -19.40
CA VAL A 138 27.00 3.49 -20.12
C VAL A 138 26.61 3.11 -21.54
N GLY A 139 27.26 3.72 -22.53
CA GLY A 139 26.96 3.53 -23.95
C GLY A 139 27.43 2.20 -24.55
N THR A 140 28.03 1.32 -23.74
CA THR A 140 28.55 0.03 -24.20
C THR A 140 27.49 -1.07 -24.07
N PRO A 141 27.45 -2.06 -24.97
CA PRO A 141 26.43 -3.12 -24.94
C PRO A 141 26.54 -4.03 -23.69
N GLU A 142 27.73 -4.13 -23.09
CA GLU A 142 27.98 -4.94 -21.89
C GLU A 142 27.18 -4.43 -20.69
N TRP A 143 26.97 -3.11 -20.59
CA TRP A 143 26.14 -2.53 -19.53
C TRP A 143 24.71 -3.03 -19.58
N ARG A 144 24.10 -3.04 -20.77
CA ARG A 144 22.73 -3.53 -20.97
C ARG A 144 22.63 -5.03 -20.65
N MET A 145 23.65 -5.80 -20.99
CA MET A 145 23.74 -7.22 -20.67
C MET A 145 23.83 -7.45 -19.15
N LEU A 146 24.70 -6.69 -18.46
CA LEU A 146 24.88 -6.77 -17.02
C LEU A 146 23.58 -6.38 -16.28
N LEU A 147 22.93 -5.29 -16.70
CA LEU A 147 21.65 -4.84 -16.16
C LEU A 147 20.55 -5.90 -16.32
N PHE A 148 20.50 -6.59 -17.48
CA PHE A 148 19.61 -7.72 -17.68
C PHE A 148 19.93 -8.91 -16.77
N VAL A 149 21.20 -9.34 -16.71
CA VAL A 149 21.62 -10.50 -15.90
C VAL A 149 21.35 -10.26 -14.41
N THR A 150 21.65 -9.06 -13.90
CA THR A 150 21.36 -8.69 -12.50
C THR A 150 19.85 -8.67 -12.23
N SER A 151 19.05 -8.09 -13.13
CA SER A 151 17.59 -8.08 -13.01
C SER A 151 17.00 -9.49 -13.06
N PHE A 152 17.54 -10.35 -13.94
CA PHE A 152 17.13 -11.74 -14.07
C PHE A 152 17.48 -12.56 -12.83
N LEU A 153 18.70 -12.41 -12.31
CA LEU A 153 19.12 -13.06 -11.07
C LEU A 153 18.23 -12.63 -9.90
N HIS A 154 17.94 -11.33 -9.78
CA HIS A 154 17.03 -10.80 -8.78
C HIS A 154 15.64 -11.44 -8.88
N ALA A 155 15.08 -11.54 -10.10
CA ALA A 155 13.79 -12.19 -10.33
C ALA A 155 13.81 -13.68 -9.94
N VAL A 156 14.86 -14.42 -10.31
CA VAL A 156 15.02 -15.84 -9.94
C VAL A 156 15.11 -16.02 -8.43
N LEU A 157 15.85 -15.17 -7.72
CA LEU A 157 15.97 -15.23 -6.26
C LEU A 157 14.65 -14.94 -5.55
N GLN A 158 13.88 -13.96 -6.05
CA GLN A 158 12.54 -13.67 -5.53
C GLN A 158 11.60 -14.88 -5.71
N GLU A 159 11.57 -15.46 -6.91
CA GLU A 159 10.74 -16.64 -7.20
C GLU A 159 11.18 -17.85 -6.37
N ARG A 160 12.48 -18.10 -6.21
CA ARG A 160 12.94 -19.23 -5.37
C ARG A 160 12.49 -19.09 -3.92
N ARG A 161 12.43 -17.86 -3.40
CA ARG A 161 11.98 -17.58 -2.02
C ARG A 161 10.51 -17.95 -1.81
N SER A 162 9.65 -17.86 -2.85
CA SER A 162 8.23 -18.23 -2.71
C SER A 162 7.98 -19.72 -2.51
N PHE A 163 8.96 -20.59 -2.78
CA PHE A 163 8.83 -22.05 -2.60
C PHE A 163 9.18 -22.55 -1.19
N GLY A 164 9.64 -21.68 -0.27
CA GLY A 164 10.02 -22.08 1.09
C GLY A 164 11.32 -22.90 1.16
N ALA A 165 11.61 -23.44 2.35
CA ALA A 165 12.72 -24.36 2.55
C ALA A 165 12.42 -25.69 1.85
N ILE A 166 13.41 -26.23 1.13
CA ILE A 166 13.37 -27.58 0.54
C ILE A 166 14.01 -28.53 1.54
#